data_AF-A0A1H3U6R8-F1
#
_entry.id   AF-A0A1H3U6R8-F1
#
_cell.length_a   1.000
_cell.length_b   1.000
_cell.length_c   1.000
_cell.angle_alpha   90.00
_cell.angle_beta   90.00
_cell.angle_gamma   90.00
#
_symmetry.space_group_name_H-M   'P 1'
#
loop_
_entity.id
_entity.type
_entity.pdbx_description
1 polymer ?
#
loop_
_entity_poly.entity_id
_entity_poly.type
_entity_poly.pdbx_seq_one_letter_code
_entity_poly.pdbx_strand_id
1 'polypeptide(L)'
;MNLTELLATKAALEVEIAKAKKSEATVALRRVQELVNEFGFTSQQIFPLLPLKEKEQGVAKYRDHRTGATWTGRGKPPTWILDKNRDEFLIESSSASDGPFLAEMAAAANRNGR
;
A
#
# COMPACT_ATOMS: atom_id res chain seq x y z
N MET A 1 22.78 42.55 31.32
CA MET A 1 22.14 41.37 30.72
C MET A 1 22.67 40.13 31.41
N ASN A 2 21.91 39.62 32.37
CA ASN A 2 22.17 38.34 33.01
C ASN A 2 21.40 37.21 32.30
N LEU A 3 21.64 35.95 32.68
CA LEU A 3 21.00 34.78 32.06
C LEU A 3 19.47 34.80 32.17
N THR A 4 18.92 35.30 33.28
CA THR A 4 17.47 35.33 33.51
C THR A 4 16.77 36.34 32.61
N GLU A 5 17.38 37.51 32.37
CA GLU A 5 16.90 38.50 31.41
C GLU A 5 16.90 37.95 29.96
N LEU A 6 17.93 37.20 29.57
CA LEU A 6 18.01 36.57 28.24
C LEU A 6 16.92 35.51 28.04
N LEU A 7 16.57 34.75 29.08
CA LEU A 7 15.49 33.76 29.00
C LEU A 7 14.10 34.43 28.95
N ALA A 8 13.89 35.49 29.74
CA ALA A 8 12.64 36.24 29.73
C ALA A 8 12.38 36.90 28.36
N THR A 9 13.40 37.50 27.76
CA THR A 9 13.32 38.10 26.41
C THR A 9 13.06 37.04 25.34
N LYS A 10 13.71 35.87 25.41
CA LYS A 10 13.41 34.75 24.50
C LYS A 10 11.94 34.32 24.58
N ALA A 11 11.41 34.13 25.80
CA ALA A 11 10.04 33.70 25.99
C ALA A 11 9.02 34.72 25.44
N ALA A 12 9.27 36.01 25.66
CA ALA A 12 8.44 37.09 25.10
C ALA A 12 8.45 37.07 23.56
N LEU A 13 9.62 36.90 22.95
CA LEU A 13 9.76 36.78 21.49
C LEU A 13 9.05 35.53 20.94
N GLU A 14 9.12 34.39 21.63
CA GLU A 14 8.42 33.17 21.17
C GLU A 14 6.89 33.35 21.18
N VAL A 15 6.34 34.05 22.17
CA VAL A 15 4.91 34.38 22.22
C VAL A 15 4.51 35.29 21.06
N GLU A 16 5.33 36.30 20.77
CA GLU A 16 5.08 37.22 19.65
C GLU A 16 5.20 36.51 18.29
N ILE A 17 6.22 35.66 18.12
CA ILE A 17 6.38 34.82 16.92
C ILE A 17 5.18 33.89 16.76
N ALA A 18 4.71 33.26 17.84
CA ALA A 18 3.54 32.38 17.77
C ALA A 18 2.26 33.15 17.38
N LYS A 19 2.10 34.38 17.87
CA LYS A 19 0.99 35.27 17.47
C LYS A 19 1.10 35.66 15.99
N ALA A 20 2.28 36.09 15.55
CA ALA A 20 2.54 36.46 14.16
C ALA A 20 2.30 35.30 13.19
N LYS A 21 2.77 34.10 13.53
CA LYS A 21 2.53 32.87 12.74
C LYS A 21 1.05 32.55 12.59
N LYS A 22 0.23 32.76 13.61
CA LYS A 22 -1.22 32.54 13.52
C LYS A 22 -1.89 33.54 12.57
N SER A 23 -1.51 34.81 12.63
CA SER A 23 -2.02 35.83 11.69
C SER A 23 -1.57 35.53 10.26
N GLU A 24 -0.30 35.19 10.05
CA GLU A 24 0.23 34.83 8.73
C GLU A 24 -0.44 33.57 8.17
N ALA A 25 -0.65 32.55 8.99
CA ALA A 25 -1.38 31.34 8.60
C ALA A 25 -2.82 31.65 8.18
N THR A 26 -3.49 32.58 8.88
CA THR A 26 -4.86 33.01 8.53
C THR A 26 -4.88 33.75 7.19
N VAL A 27 -3.90 34.61 6.93
CA VAL A 27 -3.74 35.30 5.65
C VAL A 27 -3.48 34.30 4.52
N ALA A 28 -2.60 33.32 4.75
CA ALA A 28 -2.31 32.26 3.79
C ALA A 28 -3.55 31.41 3.48
N LEU A 29 -4.31 31.00 4.51
CA LEU A 29 -5.56 30.25 4.34
C LEU A 29 -6.59 31.03 3.53
N ARG A 30 -6.76 32.33 3.81
CA ARG A 30 -7.65 33.19 3.03
C ARG A 30 -7.24 33.23 1.56
N ARG A 31 -5.94 33.36 1.28
CA ARG A 31 -5.43 33.37 -0.09
C ARG A 31 -5.68 32.05 -0.82
N VAL A 32 -5.48 30.93 -0.13
CA VAL A 32 -5.79 29.60 -0.69
C VAL A 32 -7.29 29.46 -0.96
N GLN A 33 -8.15 29.91 -0.04
CA GLN A 33 -9.61 29.87 -0.25
C GLN A 33 -10.06 30.73 -1.42
N GLU A 34 -9.48 31.93 -1.61
CA GLU A 34 -9.74 32.77 -2.78
C GLU A 34 -9.38 32.04 -4.07
N LEU A 35 -8.19 31.43 -4.13
CA LEU A 35 -7.75 30.65 -5.29
C LEU A 35 -8.65 29.43 -5.55
N VAL A 36 -9.06 28.72 -4.50
CA VAL A 36 -10.01 27.60 -4.60
C VAL A 36 -11.34 28.05 -5.18
N ASN A 37 -11.85 29.20 -4.74
CA ASN A 37 -13.12 29.74 -5.23
C ASN A 37 -13.01 30.30 -6.66
N GLU A 38 -11.92 30.99 -7.00
CA GLU A 38 -11.69 31.57 -8.33
C GLU A 38 -11.56 30.51 -9.42
N PHE A 39 -10.79 29.45 -9.15
CA PHE A 39 -10.52 28.40 -10.14
C PHE A 39 -11.43 27.18 -10.00
N GLY A 40 -12.30 27.14 -8.99
CA GLY A 40 -13.20 26.02 -8.72
C GLY A 40 -12.46 24.72 -8.37
N PHE A 41 -11.34 24.81 -7.65
CA PHE A 41 -10.56 23.62 -7.29
C PHE A 41 -11.36 22.68 -6.39
N THR A 42 -11.30 21.40 -6.69
CA THR A 42 -11.91 20.35 -5.86
C THR A 42 -10.96 19.91 -4.76
N SER A 43 -11.49 19.43 -3.62
CA SER A 43 -10.67 18.97 -2.48
C SER A 43 -9.67 17.88 -2.87
N GLN A 44 -10.00 17.03 -3.84
CA GLN A 44 -9.14 15.97 -4.37
C GLN A 44 -7.94 16.50 -5.17
N GLN A 45 -8.04 17.69 -5.76
CA GLN A 45 -6.94 18.34 -6.48
C GLN A 45 -6.01 19.11 -5.53
N ILE A 46 -6.56 19.68 -4.44
CA ILE A 46 -5.80 20.38 -3.39
C ILE A 46 -5.08 19.38 -2.49
N PHE A 47 -5.77 18.29 -2.13
CA PHE A 47 -5.28 17.22 -1.28
C PHE A 47 -5.25 15.94 -2.11
N PRO A 48 -4.17 15.69 -2.86
CA PRO A 48 -4.03 14.42 -3.54
C PRO A 48 -4.08 13.32 -2.48
N LEU A 49 -5.02 12.40 -2.64
CA LEU A 49 -5.05 11.18 -1.85
C LEU A 49 -3.74 10.45 -2.16
N LEU A 50 -2.78 10.54 -1.24
CA LEU A 50 -1.64 9.65 -1.27
C LEU A 50 -2.22 8.24 -1.34
N PRO A 51 -1.81 7.40 -2.30
CA PRO A 51 -2.34 6.05 -2.40
C PRO A 51 -2.17 5.41 -1.02
N LEU A 52 -3.30 5.04 -0.40
CA LEU A 52 -3.27 4.20 0.79
C LEU A 52 -2.45 3.01 0.36
N LYS A 53 -1.24 2.87 0.91
CA LYS A 53 -0.32 1.79 0.64
C LYS A 53 -1.14 0.51 0.68
N GLU A 54 -1.47 -0.04 -0.49
CA GLU A 54 -2.28 -1.24 -0.60
C GLU A 54 -1.57 -2.25 0.31
N LYS A 55 -2.27 -2.73 1.34
CA LYS A 55 -1.74 -3.83 2.14
C LYS A 55 -1.39 -4.90 1.13
N GLU A 56 -0.10 -5.15 0.92
CA GLU A 56 0.38 -6.33 0.21
C GLU A 56 -0.29 -7.52 0.87
N GLN A 57 -1.41 -7.94 0.30
CA GLN A 57 -2.08 -9.17 0.66
C GLN A 57 -1.10 -10.24 0.20
N GLY A 58 -0.25 -10.65 1.14
CA GLY A 58 0.87 -11.54 0.87
C GLY A 58 0.42 -12.69 -0.01
N VAL A 59 1.21 -12.99 -1.03
CA VAL A 59 0.95 -14.05 -2.00
C VAL A 59 0.42 -15.29 -1.27
N ALA A 60 -0.74 -15.80 -1.68
CA ALA A 60 -1.28 -17.03 -1.13
C ALA A 60 -0.23 -18.13 -1.31
N LYS A 61 0.21 -18.75 -0.21
CA LYS A 61 1.21 -19.82 -0.21
C LYS A 61 0.55 -21.20 -0.26
N TYR A 62 -0.68 -21.32 0.22
CA TYR A 62 -1.42 -22.59 0.27
C TYR A 62 -2.81 -22.46 -0.38
N ARG A 63 -3.28 -23.51 -1.07
CA ARG A 63 -4.62 -23.61 -1.67
C ARG A 63 -5.24 -24.96 -1.39
N ASP A 64 -6.49 -24.96 -0.94
CA ASP A 64 -7.30 -26.17 -0.81
C ASP A 64 -7.85 -26.63 -2.16
N HIS A 65 -7.56 -27.87 -2.55
CA HIS A 65 -8.04 -28.46 -3.80
C HIS A 65 -9.55 -28.73 -3.86
N ARG A 66 -10.24 -28.78 -2.70
CA ARG A 66 -11.64 -29.17 -2.60
C ARG A 66 -12.58 -27.97 -2.55
N THR A 67 -12.15 -26.88 -1.94
CA THR A 67 -12.94 -25.66 -1.71
C THR A 67 -12.35 -24.43 -2.39
N GLY A 68 -11.12 -24.52 -2.90
CA GLY A 68 -10.43 -23.39 -3.53
C GLY A 68 -9.98 -22.30 -2.56
N ALA A 69 -10.15 -22.50 -1.24
CA ALA A 69 -9.73 -21.55 -0.23
C ALA A 69 -8.20 -21.39 -0.24
N THR A 70 -7.72 -20.15 -0.15
CA THR A 70 -6.28 -19.83 -0.16
C THR A 70 -5.84 -19.29 1.20
N TRP A 71 -4.60 -19.59 1.58
CA TRP A 71 -3.99 -19.09 2.81
C TRP A 71 -2.56 -18.65 2.58
N THR A 72 -2.21 -17.49 3.12
CA THR A 72 -0.91 -16.82 2.91
C THR A 72 0.20 -17.42 3.77
N GLY A 73 -0.11 -18.41 4.62
CA GLY A 73 0.83 -19.01 5.57
C GLY A 73 1.15 -18.11 6.78
N ARG A 74 0.58 -16.90 6.84
CA ARG A 74 0.68 -15.99 7.99
C ARG A 74 -0.61 -16.06 8.82
N GLY A 75 -0.48 -16.15 10.14
CA GLY A 75 -1.60 -16.14 11.08
C GLY A 75 -2.16 -17.52 11.43
N LYS A 76 -3.40 -17.57 11.93
CA LYS A 76 -4.06 -18.81 12.37
C LYS A 76 -4.44 -19.66 11.14
N PRO A 77 -4.01 -20.93 11.05
CA PRO A 77 -4.32 -21.77 9.90
C PRO A 77 -5.84 -22.02 9.80
N PRO A 78 -6.41 -22.01 8.59
CA PRO A 78 -7.80 -22.42 8.37
C PRO A 78 -8.06 -23.88 8.73
N THR A 79 -9.32 -24.23 9.03
CA THR A 79 -9.73 -25.59 9.42
C THR A 79 -9.36 -26.67 8.41
N TRP A 80 -9.22 -26.33 7.11
CA TRP A 80 -8.87 -27.27 6.06
C TRP A 80 -7.40 -27.70 6.06
N ILE A 81 -6.48 -26.89 6.61
CA ILE A 81 -5.03 -27.20 6.70
C ILE A 81 -4.56 -27.49 8.13
N LEU A 82 -5.40 -27.26 9.13
CA LEU A 82 -5.02 -27.29 10.55
C LEU A 82 -4.58 -28.68 11.03
N ASP A 83 -5.19 -29.74 10.51
CA ASP A 83 -4.97 -31.15 10.92
C ASP A 83 -4.35 -32.00 9.79
N LYS A 84 -3.89 -31.37 8.70
CA LYS A 84 -3.37 -32.03 7.50
C LYS A 84 -1.92 -31.65 7.22
N ASN A 85 -1.23 -32.43 6.37
CA ASN A 85 0.12 -32.06 5.93
C ASN A 85 0.04 -30.81 5.06
N ARG A 86 0.78 -29.78 5.46
CA ARG A 86 0.73 -28.44 4.84
C ARG A 86 1.36 -28.43 3.46
N ASP A 87 2.31 -29.32 3.23
CA ASP A 87 3.01 -29.51 1.96
C ASP A 87 2.08 -29.96 0.82
N GLU A 88 1.00 -30.68 1.14
CA GLU A 88 -0.01 -31.12 0.15
C GLU A 88 -0.83 -29.95 -0.42
N PHE A 89 -0.86 -28.82 0.28
CA PHE A 89 -1.63 -27.64 -0.10
C PHE A 89 -0.75 -26.51 -0.61
N LEU A 90 0.56 -26.71 -0.71
CA LEU A 90 1.52 -25.67 -1.04
C LEU A 90 1.42 -25.32 -2.54
N ILE A 91 1.19 -24.05 -2.84
CA ILE A 91 1.18 -23.48 -4.21
C ILE A 91 2.63 -23.22 -4.66
N GLU A 92 3.58 -24.06 -4.23
CA GLU A 92 4.87 -24.12 -4.94
C GLU A 92 4.52 -24.56 -6.36
N SER A 93 5.17 -23.96 -7.36
CA SER A 93 4.91 -24.16 -8.79
C SER A 93 5.07 -25.63 -9.23
N SER A 94 4.21 -26.53 -8.76
CA SER A 94 4.11 -27.93 -9.12
C SER A 94 3.31 -28.01 -10.41
N SER A 95 3.90 -27.45 -11.46
CA SER A 95 3.79 -28.03 -12.78
C SER A 95 4.43 -29.42 -12.74
N ALA A 96 3.61 -30.46 -12.91
CA ALA A 96 3.89 -31.68 -13.67
C ALA A 96 3.26 -32.92 -13.01
N SER A 97 2.01 -33.22 -13.35
CA SER A 97 1.54 -34.56 -13.77
C SER A 97 0.01 -34.63 -13.80
N ASP A 98 -0.62 -34.45 -14.97
CA ASP A 98 -1.63 -35.38 -15.49
C ASP A 98 -2.04 -35.01 -16.94
N GLY A 99 -1.85 -35.92 -17.90
CA GLY A 99 -2.41 -35.84 -19.25
C GLY A 99 -1.44 -36.17 -20.40
N PRO A 100 -1.28 -37.44 -20.82
CA PRO A 100 -0.39 -37.86 -21.90
C PRO A 100 -0.84 -37.44 -23.32
N PHE A 101 -1.92 -36.69 -23.49
CA PHE A 101 -2.53 -36.43 -24.80
C PHE A 101 -2.04 -35.14 -25.51
N LEU A 102 -1.39 -34.21 -24.80
CA LEU A 102 -0.94 -32.93 -25.37
C LEU A 102 0.54 -32.90 -25.83
N ALA A 103 1.35 -33.89 -25.42
CA ALA A 103 2.76 -33.96 -25.79
C ALA A 103 2.99 -34.34 -27.26
N GLU A 104 2.05 -35.04 -27.88
CA GLU A 104 2.16 -35.50 -29.28
C GLU A 104 1.94 -34.36 -30.29
N MET A 105 1.13 -33.35 -29.95
CA MET A 105 0.78 -32.26 -30.87
C MET A 105 1.89 -31.20 -30.99
N ALA A 106 2.72 -31.02 -29.97
CA ALA A 106 3.81 -30.04 -29.95
C ALA A 106 5.05 -30.46 -30.78
N ALA A 107 5.19 -31.75 -31.10
CA ALA A 107 6.34 -32.26 -31.86
C ALA A 107 6.21 -32.09 -33.39
N ALA A 108 5.04 -31.70 -33.91
CA ALA A 108 4.77 -31.64 -35.35
C ALA A 108 5.14 -30.31 -36.03
N ALA A 109 5.54 -29.27 -35.28
CA ALA A 109 5.69 -27.92 -35.82
C ALA A 109 7.09 -27.55 -36.34
N ASN A 110 8.07 -28.46 -36.35
CA ASN A 110 9.43 -28.17 -36.87
C ASN A 110 9.91 -29.15 -37.95
N ARG A 111 9.14 -29.27 -39.03
CA ARG A 111 9.63 -29.80 -40.31
C ARG A 111 9.07 -28.98 -41.46
N ASN A 112 9.69 -27.84 -41.75
CA ASN A 112 9.84 -27.46 -43.15
C ASN A 112 11.01 -26.48 -43.34
N GLY A 113 12.20 -27.05 -43.52
CA GLY A 113 13.19 -26.43 -44.38
C GLY A 113 12.92 -26.85 -45.82
N ARG A 114 12.64 -25.88 -46.68
CA ARG A 114 13.14 -25.86 -48.06
C ARG A 114 13.12 -24.44 -48.60
#